data_AF-A0A059FN94-F1
#
_entry.id   AF-A0A059FN94-F1
#
_cell.length_a   1.000
_cell.length_b   1.000
_cell.length_c   1.000
_cell.angle_alpha   90.00
_cell.angle_beta   90.00
_cell.angle_gamma   90.00
#
_symmetry.space_group_name_H-M   'P 1'
#
loop_
_entity.id
_entity.type
_entity.pdbx_description
1 polymer ?
#
loop_
_entity_poly.entity_id
_entity_poly.type
_entity_poly.pdbx_seq_one_letter_code
_entity_poly.pdbx_strand_id
1 'polypeptide(L)'
;MPRRLIYLLLTGYAIAFAFGAMTAVRWPSIVMVMGWIVTDDVAGGLKAVDWRQLGIAHGGAYLLAAVCYYAAAATLAARKPGAVLWYVMGLVASIPTIFLVHFDPQWWLNPSAGEGAMAGMAAGALLLLIAVWELRYRSPEELAEEREMLEAAPAPIDYQTAPAAPILRKKRPPVFIADVVVQRQRAMFIAQARRKKLRRAERMAARYAEPDEDED
;
A
#
# COMPACT_ATOMS: atom_id res chain seq x y z
N MET A 1 -17.32 4.64 2.94
CA MET A 1 -16.62 5.64 3.76
C MET A 1 -15.57 5.08 4.74
N PRO A 2 -15.71 3.92 5.42
CA PRO A 2 -14.75 3.50 6.46
C PRO A 2 -13.31 3.34 5.94
N ARG A 3 -13.13 2.85 4.72
CA ARG A 3 -11.79 2.62 4.17
C ARG A 3 -10.98 3.90 3.95
N ARG A 4 -11.65 5.00 3.59
CA ARG A 4 -10.99 6.31 3.43
C ARG A 4 -10.48 6.85 4.75
N LEU A 5 -11.33 6.77 5.77
CA LEU A 5 -10.96 7.13 7.14
C LEU A 5 -9.78 6.29 7.64
N ILE A 6 -9.81 4.97 7.42
CA ILE A 6 -8.78 4.05 7.92
C ILE A 6 -7.42 4.32 7.28
N TYR A 7 -7.32 4.53 5.96
CA TYR A 7 -6.01 4.87 5.38
C TYR A 7 -5.54 6.27 5.82
N LEU A 8 -6.45 7.24 6.01
CA LEU A 8 -6.09 8.57 6.53
C LEU A 8 -5.53 8.50 7.96
N LEU A 9 -6.16 7.68 8.81
CA LEU A 9 -5.68 7.42 10.17
C LEU A 9 -4.31 6.74 10.16
N LEU A 10 -4.11 5.73 9.30
CA LEU A 10 -2.79 5.10 9.12
C LEU A 10 -1.73 6.12 8.65
N THR A 11 -2.07 7.00 7.71
CA THR A 11 -1.14 8.06 7.29
C THR A 11 -0.83 9.03 8.42
N GLY A 12 -1.80 9.32 9.29
CA GLY A 12 -1.57 10.11 10.51
C GLY A 12 -0.55 9.46 11.44
N TYR A 13 -0.66 8.14 11.67
CA TYR A 13 0.35 7.37 12.41
C TYR A 13 1.72 7.43 11.71
N ALA A 14 1.77 7.18 10.39
CA ALA A 14 3.03 7.24 9.65
C ALA A 14 3.72 8.61 9.79
N ILE A 15 2.95 9.70 9.72
CA ILE A 15 3.46 11.07 9.91
C ILE A 15 3.98 11.26 11.33
N ALA A 16 3.22 10.87 12.36
CA ALA A 16 3.66 11.00 13.75
C ALA A 16 4.99 10.25 14.00
N PHE A 17 5.12 9.03 13.48
CA PHE A 17 6.37 8.26 13.56
C PHE A 17 7.51 8.88 12.73
N ALA A 18 7.21 9.47 11.56
CA ALA A 18 8.21 10.19 10.77
C ALA A 18 8.73 11.43 11.50
N PHE A 19 7.86 12.19 12.17
CA PHE A 19 8.27 13.30 13.02
C PHE A 19 9.09 12.82 14.21
N GLY A 20 8.71 11.71 14.85
CA GLY A 20 9.50 11.08 15.91
C GLY A 20 10.90 10.64 15.45
N ALA A 21 11.02 10.15 14.20
CA ALA A 21 12.32 9.87 13.60
C ALA A 21 13.12 11.15 13.38
N MET A 22 12.51 12.22 12.87
CA MET A 22 13.20 13.50 12.64
C MET A 22 13.66 14.17 13.94
N THR A 23 12.90 14.08 15.03
CA THR A 23 13.33 14.63 16.34
C THR A 23 14.48 13.85 16.92
N ALA A 24 14.50 12.53 16.74
CA ALA A 24 15.57 11.68 17.26
C ALA A 24 16.86 11.77 16.39
N VAL A 25 16.73 12.03 15.08
CA VAL A 25 17.85 12.27 14.13
C VAL A 25 18.41 13.71 14.21
N ARG A 26 17.76 14.65 14.90
CA ARG A 26 18.27 16.02 15.08
C ARG A 26 19.56 16.10 15.90
N TRP A 27 19.72 15.25 16.91
CA TRP A 27 20.91 15.27 17.76
C TRP A 27 22.22 14.98 16.99
N PRO A 28 22.29 13.91 16.18
CA PRO A 28 23.48 13.59 15.38
C PRO A 28 23.79 14.62 14.31
N SER A 29 22.76 15.17 13.66
CA SER A 29 22.93 16.19 12.62
C SER A 29 23.44 17.51 13.20
N ILE A 30 22.97 17.89 14.39
CA ILE A 30 23.51 19.03 15.15
C ILE A 30 24.96 18.76 15.57
N VAL A 31 25.28 17.59 16.13
CA VAL A 31 26.65 17.23 16.53
C VAL A 31 27.60 17.23 15.33
N MET A 32 27.15 16.77 14.17
CA MET A 32 27.94 16.76 12.94
C MET A 32 28.18 18.17 12.38
N VAL A 33 27.15 19.04 12.39
CA VAL A 33 27.30 20.46 12.03
C VAL A 33 28.18 21.20 13.03
N MET A 34 28.06 20.91 14.32
CA MET A 34 28.91 21.49 15.35
C MET A 34 30.36 21.02 15.23
N GLY A 35 30.59 19.75 14.90
CA GLY A 35 31.93 19.23 14.59
C GLY A 35 32.55 19.88 13.35
N TRP A 36 31.74 20.22 12.36
CA TRP A 36 32.20 20.99 11.19
C TRP A 36 32.55 22.44 11.56
N ILE A 37 31.69 23.13 12.32
CA ILE A 37 31.89 24.56 12.69
C ILE A 37 33.01 24.75 13.72
N VAL A 38 33.17 23.82 14.67
CA VAL A 38 34.06 24.00 15.83
C VAL A 38 35.45 23.39 15.59
N THR A 39 35.54 22.30 14.82
CA THR A 39 36.80 21.53 14.69
C THR A 39 37.34 21.43 13.26
N ASP A 40 36.64 21.96 12.25
CA ASP A 40 36.97 21.81 10.80
C ASP A 40 37.21 20.35 10.36
N ASP A 41 36.91 19.37 11.22
CA ASP A 41 37.14 17.95 10.99
C ASP A 41 35.81 17.18 11.00
N VAL A 42 35.22 17.12 9.81
CA VAL A 42 34.00 16.35 9.52
C VAL A 42 34.22 14.86 9.79
N ALA A 43 35.42 14.34 9.53
CA ALA A 43 35.75 12.93 9.71
C ALA A 43 35.87 12.55 11.19
N GLY A 44 36.37 13.46 12.03
CA GLY A 44 36.35 13.34 13.48
C GLY A 44 34.93 13.33 14.06
N GLY A 45 34.06 14.23 13.58
CA GLY A 45 32.64 14.26 13.95
C GLY A 45 31.89 12.97 13.59
N LEU A 46 32.15 12.39 12.41
CA LEU A 46 31.56 11.12 11.95
C LEU A 46 32.03 9.90 12.76
N LYS A 47 33.25 9.92 13.29
CA LYS A 47 33.80 8.87 14.17
C LYS A 47 33.27 8.96 15.61
N ALA A 48 32.89 10.16 16.06
CA ALA A 48 32.25 10.38 17.35
C ALA A 48 30.76 9.99 17.36
N VAL A 49 30.11 9.96 16.19
CA VAL A 49 28.72 9.51 16.05
C VAL A 49 28.67 7.99 16.08
N ASP A 50 28.14 7.45 17.17
CA ASP A 50 27.94 6.02 17.32
C ASP A 50 26.70 5.59 16.51
N TRP A 51 26.90 5.28 15.23
CA TRP A 51 25.86 4.91 14.25
C TRP A 51 24.98 3.74 14.69
N ARG A 52 25.53 2.88 15.56
CA ARG A 52 24.82 1.76 16.18
C ARG A 52 23.80 2.24 17.21
N GLN A 53 24.15 3.21 18.06
CA GLN A 53 23.18 3.86 18.94
C GLN A 53 22.19 4.72 18.15
N LEU A 54 22.60 5.26 17.01
CA LEU A 54 21.70 6.02 16.12
C LEU A 54 20.56 5.19 15.54
N GLY A 55 20.92 4.06 14.93
CA GLY A 55 19.96 3.18 14.28
C GLY A 55 19.09 2.44 15.28
N ILE A 56 19.67 2.02 16.41
CA ILE A 56 18.99 1.16 17.40
C ILE A 56 18.30 1.98 18.50
N ALA A 57 18.89 3.08 18.97
CA ALA A 57 18.38 3.86 20.09
C ALA A 57 17.62 5.13 19.68
N HIS A 58 17.94 5.76 18.53
CA HIS A 58 17.54 7.16 18.29
C HIS A 58 16.95 7.47 16.90
N GLY A 59 16.36 6.52 16.16
CA GLY A 59 15.68 6.92 14.91
C GLY A 59 15.27 5.80 13.96
N GLY A 60 16.09 4.76 13.84
CA GLY A 60 15.89 3.72 12.82
C GLY A 60 14.56 2.97 12.99
N ALA A 61 14.21 2.60 14.22
CA ALA A 61 12.95 1.95 14.54
C ALA A 61 11.73 2.83 14.20
N TYR A 62 11.78 4.12 14.53
CA TYR A 62 10.71 5.07 14.23
C TYR A 62 10.54 5.28 12.72
N LEU A 63 11.63 5.38 11.98
CA LEU A 63 11.61 5.52 10.53
C LEU A 63 11.09 4.24 9.85
N LEU A 64 11.52 3.07 10.32
CA LEU A 64 11.00 1.79 9.85
C LEU A 64 9.50 1.67 10.12
N ALA A 65 9.04 2.01 11.32
CA ALA A 65 7.63 2.05 11.66
C ALA A 65 6.85 3.00 10.74
N ALA A 66 7.36 4.21 10.49
CA ALA A 66 6.74 5.17 9.57
C ALA A 66 6.60 4.62 8.15
N VAL A 67 7.65 3.99 7.61
CA VAL A 67 7.64 3.36 6.28
C VAL A 67 6.65 2.21 6.23
N CYS A 68 6.60 1.36 7.26
CA CYS A 68 5.66 0.25 7.34
C CYS A 68 4.21 0.72 7.42
N TYR A 69 3.90 1.73 8.24
CA TYR A 69 2.55 2.32 8.31
C TYR A 69 2.16 3.02 7.01
N TYR A 70 3.08 3.70 6.34
CA TYR A 70 2.83 4.30 5.03
C TYR A 70 2.60 3.23 3.96
N ALA A 71 3.39 2.16 3.94
CA ALA A 71 3.21 1.03 3.01
C ALA A 71 1.88 0.31 3.27
N ALA A 72 1.47 0.15 4.53
CA ALA A 72 0.16 -0.36 4.90
C ALA A 72 -0.98 0.55 4.38
N ALA A 73 -0.85 1.87 4.50
CA ALA A 73 -1.82 2.82 3.96
C ALA A 73 -1.88 2.77 2.42
N ALA A 74 -0.73 2.75 1.77
CA ALA A 74 -0.62 2.73 0.30
C ALA A 74 -1.19 1.44 -0.29
N THR A 75 -0.90 0.29 0.32
CA THR A 75 -1.48 -0.99 -0.11
C THR A 75 -2.97 -1.06 0.15
N LEU A 76 -3.45 -0.46 1.26
CA LEU A 76 -4.88 -0.37 1.56
C LEU A 76 -5.62 0.55 0.57
N ALA A 77 -5.01 1.67 0.17
CA ALA A 77 -5.52 2.59 -0.84
C ALA A 77 -5.50 1.96 -2.24
N ALA A 78 -4.42 1.27 -2.61
CA ALA A 78 -4.27 0.55 -3.87
C ALA A 78 -5.06 -0.76 -3.95
N ARG A 79 -5.79 -1.12 -2.88
CA ARG A 79 -6.59 -2.36 -2.76
C ARG A 79 -5.80 -3.65 -2.99
N LYS A 80 -4.52 -3.64 -2.66
CA LYS A 80 -3.66 -4.82 -2.78
C LYS A 80 -3.68 -5.65 -1.49
N PRO A 81 -3.63 -6.99 -1.59
CA PRO A 81 -3.42 -7.84 -0.42
C PRO A 81 -2.05 -7.51 0.19
N GLY A 82 -1.97 -7.49 1.52
CA GLY A 82 -0.71 -7.27 2.25
C GLY A 82 -0.72 -6.10 3.24
N ALA A 83 -1.77 -5.27 3.29
CA ALA A 83 -1.85 -4.14 4.21
C ALA A 83 -1.69 -4.56 5.70
N VAL A 84 -2.29 -5.69 6.08
CA VAL A 84 -2.17 -6.24 7.44
C VAL A 84 -0.72 -6.59 7.78
N LEU A 85 0.03 -7.20 6.85
CA LEU A 85 1.41 -7.61 7.10
C LEU A 85 2.30 -6.37 7.33
N TRP A 86 2.16 -5.36 6.47
CA TRP A 86 2.84 -4.08 6.64
C TRP A 86 2.49 -3.40 7.96
N TYR A 87 1.22 -3.47 8.37
CA TYR A 87 0.77 -2.90 9.62
C TYR A 87 1.37 -3.61 10.84
N VAL A 88 1.39 -4.96 10.85
CA VAL A 88 2.01 -5.75 11.93
C VAL A 88 3.51 -5.49 12.02
N MET A 89 4.20 -5.43 10.88
CA MET A 89 5.62 -5.04 10.84
C MET A 89 5.84 -3.63 11.41
N GLY A 90 4.95 -2.68 11.10
CA GLY A 90 4.98 -1.33 11.67
C GLY A 90 4.76 -1.31 13.18
N LEU A 91 3.83 -2.13 13.68
CA LEU A 91 3.56 -2.31 15.12
C LEU A 91 4.80 -2.83 15.86
N VAL A 92 5.44 -3.87 15.33
CA VAL A 92 6.66 -4.45 15.92
C VAL A 92 7.80 -3.42 15.89
N ALA A 93 7.98 -2.72 14.77
CA ALA A 93 8.98 -1.66 14.64
C ALA A 93 8.70 -0.47 15.58
N SER A 94 7.45 -0.26 15.99
CA SER A 94 7.07 0.81 16.91
C SER A 94 7.28 0.49 18.39
N ILE A 95 7.52 -0.76 18.80
CA ILE A 95 7.70 -1.14 20.22
C ILE A 95 8.68 -0.23 20.99
N PRO A 96 9.80 0.22 20.42
CA PRO A 96 10.72 1.12 21.13
C PRO A 96 10.10 2.45 21.59
N THR A 97 8.98 2.92 21.02
CA THR A 97 8.29 4.13 21.49
C THR A 97 7.82 4.04 22.92
N ILE A 98 7.51 2.83 23.41
CA ILE A 98 6.99 2.63 24.76
C ILE A 98 8.05 3.08 25.79
N PHE A 99 9.34 2.95 25.47
CA PHE A 99 10.42 3.38 26.35
C PHE A 99 10.68 4.90 26.35
N LEU A 100 9.96 5.68 25.53
CA LEU A 100 10.03 7.15 25.59
C LEU A 100 9.32 7.71 26.82
N VAL A 101 8.40 6.94 27.40
CA VAL A 101 7.62 7.34 28.57
C VAL A 101 8.03 6.45 29.73
N HIS A 102 8.38 7.08 30.86
CA HIS A 102 8.55 6.35 32.11
C HIS A 102 7.16 6.00 32.65
N PHE A 103 6.93 4.72 32.97
CA PHE A 103 5.69 4.26 33.56
C PHE A 103 5.89 4.01 35.04
N ASP A 104 5.25 4.82 35.87
CA ASP A 104 5.33 4.66 37.32
C ASP A 104 4.52 3.42 37.77
N PRO A 105 4.93 2.74 38.85
CA PRO A 105 4.08 1.75 39.50
C PRO A 105 2.75 2.41 39.86
N GLN A 106 1.62 1.81 39.46
CA GLN A 106 0.26 2.36 39.62
C GLN A 106 -0.13 3.52 38.69
N TRP A 107 0.59 3.74 37.58
CA TRP A 107 0.23 4.76 36.57
C TRP A 107 -1.23 4.70 36.11
N TRP A 108 -1.85 3.52 36.11
CA TRP A 108 -3.25 3.33 35.70
C TRP A 108 -4.27 3.98 36.65
N LEU A 109 -3.90 4.32 37.89
CA LEU A 109 -4.77 5.00 38.86
C LEU A 109 -4.72 6.52 38.71
N ASN A 110 -3.55 7.08 38.42
CA ASN A 110 -3.33 8.51 38.20
C ASN A 110 -2.34 8.71 37.04
N PRO A 111 -2.81 8.61 35.78
CA PRO A 111 -1.91 8.66 34.64
C PRO A 111 -1.38 10.07 34.44
N SER A 112 -0.06 10.18 34.27
CA SER A 112 0.53 11.39 33.71
C SER A 112 0.07 11.58 32.25
N ALA A 113 0.18 12.81 31.74
CA ALA A 113 -0.20 13.11 30.36
C ALA A 113 0.56 12.23 29.34
N GLY A 114 1.82 11.89 29.63
CA GLY A 114 2.64 11.02 28.78
C GLY A 114 2.16 9.57 28.77
N GLU A 115 1.88 9.01 29.95
CA GLU A 115 1.37 7.64 30.08
C GLU A 115 -0.02 7.49 29.46
N GLY A 116 -0.90 8.46 29.68
CA GLY A 116 -2.23 8.51 29.08
C GLY A 116 -2.18 8.62 27.55
N ALA A 117 -1.30 9.46 27.00
CA ALA A 117 -1.10 9.58 25.56
C ALA A 117 -0.58 8.25 24.96
N MET A 118 0.35 7.58 25.64
CA MET A 118 0.92 6.32 25.16
C MET A 118 -0.11 5.17 25.23
N ALA A 119 -0.89 5.10 26.30
CA ALA A 119 -2.01 4.16 26.40
C ALA A 119 -3.06 4.40 25.30
N GLY A 120 -3.39 5.68 25.03
CA GLY A 120 -4.31 6.05 23.95
C GLY A 120 -3.79 5.68 22.56
N MET A 121 -2.49 5.90 22.29
CA MET A 121 -1.85 5.45 21.05
C MET A 121 -1.85 3.93 20.92
N ALA A 122 -1.57 3.19 22.00
CA ALA A 122 -1.60 1.73 21.98
C ALA A 122 -3.02 1.19 21.72
N ALA A 123 -4.03 1.74 22.39
CA ALA A 123 -5.43 1.40 22.16
C ALA A 123 -5.88 1.75 20.73
N GLY A 124 -5.50 2.93 20.23
CA GLY A 124 -5.78 3.37 18.86
C GLY A 124 -5.14 2.46 17.82
N ALA A 125 -3.89 2.02 18.05
CA ALA A 125 -3.22 1.07 17.18
C ALA A 125 -3.91 -0.31 17.18
N LEU A 126 -4.38 -0.79 18.32
CA LEU A 126 -5.15 -2.05 18.37
C LEU A 126 -6.49 -1.94 17.62
N LEU A 127 -7.22 -0.84 17.78
CA LEU A 127 -8.46 -0.60 17.04
C LEU A 127 -8.21 -0.50 15.53
N LEU A 128 -7.13 0.16 15.12
CA LEU A 128 -6.73 0.23 13.72
C LEU A 128 -6.33 -1.14 13.17
N LEU A 129 -5.64 -1.98 13.94
CA LEU A 129 -5.34 -3.35 13.56
C LEU A 129 -6.62 -4.13 13.28
N ILE A 130 -7.59 -4.06 14.19
CA ILE A 130 -8.90 -4.72 14.06
C ILE A 130 -9.62 -4.20 12.80
N ALA A 131 -9.64 -2.89 12.57
CA ALA A 131 -10.28 -2.30 11.40
C ALA A 131 -9.61 -2.71 10.08
N VAL A 132 -8.28 -2.75 10.03
CA VAL A 132 -7.52 -3.21 8.86
C VAL A 132 -7.72 -4.73 8.65
N TRP A 133 -7.86 -5.48 9.73
CA TRP A 133 -8.16 -6.92 9.69
C TRP A 133 -9.57 -7.19 9.19
N GLU A 134 -10.58 -6.49 9.69
CA GLU A 134 -11.98 -6.62 9.26
C GLU A 134 -12.14 -6.30 7.76
N LEU A 135 -11.44 -5.27 7.27
CA LEU A 135 -11.41 -4.92 5.85
C LEU A 135 -10.87 -6.04 4.94
N ARG A 136 -10.13 -7.01 5.49
CA ARG A 136 -9.68 -8.20 4.74
C ARG A 136 -10.80 -9.21 4.53
N TYR A 137 -11.77 -9.28 5.44
CA TYR A 137 -12.86 -10.27 5.41
C TYR A 137 -14.13 -9.77 4.71
N ARG A 138 -14.23 -8.46 4.42
CA ARG A 138 -15.35 -7.93 3.63
C ARG A 138 -15.42 -8.56 2.24
N SER A 139 -16.63 -8.92 1.84
CA SER A 139 -16.88 -9.54 0.54
C SER A 139 -16.66 -8.52 -0.59
N PRO A 140 -16.28 -8.97 -1.81
CA PRO A 140 -16.13 -8.08 -2.95
C PRO A 140 -17.44 -7.40 -3.37
N GLU A 141 -18.58 -7.94 -2.99
CA GLU A 141 -19.93 -7.40 -3.25
C GLU A 141 -20.24 -6.19 -2.36
N GLU A 142 -19.97 -6.28 -1.05
CA GLU A 142 -20.09 -5.14 -0.11
C GLU A 142 -19.15 -3.99 -0.49
N LEU A 143 -17.98 -4.32 -1.05
CA LEU A 143 -17.02 -3.35 -1.57
C LEU A 143 -17.47 -2.71 -2.89
N ALA A 144 -18.33 -3.37 -3.66
CA ALA A 144 -18.94 -2.85 -4.88
C ALA A 144 -20.11 -1.91 -4.56
N GLU A 145 -20.93 -2.24 -3.57
CA GLU A 145 -21.99 -1.35 -3.07
C GLU A 145 -21.41 -0.06 -2.46
N GLU A 146 -20.31 -0.16 -1.69
CA GLU A 146 -19.62 1.01 -1.16
C GLU A 146 -19.03 1.88 -2.29
N ARG A 147 -18.65 1.29 -3.43
CA ARG A 147 -18.20 2.00 -4.62
C ARG A 147 -19.33 2.79 -5.26
N GLU A 148 -20.50 2.18 -5.40
CA GLU A 148 -21.67 2.82 -6.01
C GLU A 148 -22.18 3.99 -5.15
N MET A 149 -22.19 3.83 -3.81
CA MET A 149 -22.47 4.95 -2.89
C MET A 149 -21.42 6.08 -2.93
N LEU A 150 -20.14 5.77 -3.15
CA LEU A 150 -19.06 6.77 -3.20
C LEU A 150 -18.95 7.47 -4.56
N GLU A 151 -19.29 6.79 -5.66
CA GLU A 151 -19.39 7.40 -7.00
C GLU A 151 -20.69 8.22 -7.14
N ALA A 152 -21.73 7.89 -6.38
CA ALA A 152 -22.97 8.68 -6.28
C ALA A 152 -22.85 9.92 -5.37
N ALA A 153 -21.75 10.06 -4.61
CA ALA A 153 -21.48 11.29 -3.87
C ALA A 153 -21.17 12.42 -4.87
N PRO A 154 -21.86 13.58 -4.79
CA PRO A 154 -21.65 14.67 -5.74
C PRO A 154 -20.19 15.11 -5.68
N ALA A 155 -19.55 15.17 -6.85
CA ALA A 155 -18.19 15.68 -6.98
C ALA A 155 -18.10 17.08 -6.35
N PRO A 156 -16.99 17.42 -5.67
CA PRO A 156 -16.79 18.77 -5.17
C PRO A 156 -16.97 19.76 -6.32
N ILE A 157 -17.80 20.77 -6.06
CA ILE A 157 -18.14 21.83 -7.00
C ILE A 157 -16.83 22.51 -7.42
N ASP A 158 -16.46 22.34 -8.69
CA ASP A 158 -15.37 23.07 -9.31
C ASP A 158 -15.87 24.50 -9.58
N TYR A 159 -15.45 25.46 -8.76
CA TYR A 159 -15.86 26.86 -8.88
C TYR A 159 -15.18 27.59 -10.05
N GLN A 160 -14.37 26.92 -10.88
CA GLN A 160 -13.53 27.60 -11.88
C GLN A 160 -14.00 27.55 -13.33
N THR A 161 -15.21 27.09 -13.64
CA THR A 161 -15.67 27.11 -15.05
C THR A 161 -17.03 27.76 -15.22
N ALA A 162 -17.01 29.03 -15.65
CA ALA A 162 -18.18 29.74 -16.18
C ALA A 162 -18.77 29.00 -17.41
N PRO A 163 -20.08 29.14 -17.69
CA PRO A 163 -20.82 28.20 -18.52
C PRO A 163 -20.62 28.46 -20.02
N ALA A 164 -20.04 27.51 -20.74
CA ALA A 164 -20.17 27.41 -22.19
C ALA A 164 -21.29 26.42 -22.52
N ALA A 165 -22.23 26.88 -23.37
CA ALA A 165 -23.44 26.18 -23.78
C ALA A 165 -23.19 24.76 -24.38
N PRO A 166 -24.19 23.85 -24.30
CA PRO A 166 -23.96 22.42 -24.48
C PRO A 166 -23.98 22.01 -25.96
N ILE A 167 -22.88 21.43 -26.45
CA ILE A 167 -22.89 20.64 -27.69
C ILE A 167 -23.22 19.19 -27.31
N LEU A 168 -24.47 18.79 -27.55
CA LEU A 168 -24.94 17.41 -27.40
C LEU A 168 -24.22 16.48 -28.38
N ARG A 169 -23.13 15.83 -27.93
CA ARG A 169 -22.58 14.65 -28.59
C ARG A 169 -23.26 13.40 -28.03
N LYS A 170 -24.10 12.74 -28.86
CA LYS A 170 -24.63 11.38 -28.58
C LYS A 170 -23.45 10.43 -28.33
N LYS A 171 -23.17 10.11 -27.07
CA LYS A 171 -22.19 9.08 -26.69
C LYS A 171 -22.76 7.71 -27.07
N ARG A 172 -22.11 6.99 -27.98
CA ARG A 172 -22.29 5.54 -28.12
C ARG A 172 -21.92 4.89 -26.77
N PRO A 173 -22.65 3.86 -26.30
CA PRO A 173 -22.33 3.22 -25.02
C PRO A 173 -20.88 2.69 -25.04
N PRO A 174 -20.14 2.77 -23.92
CA PRO A 174 -18.78 2.26 -23.86
C PRO A 174 -18.81 0.73 -24.02
N VAL A 175 -18.16 0.24 -25.07
CA VAL A 175 -17.91 -1.20 -25.23
C VAL A 175 -17.03 -1.64 -24.07
N PHE A 176 -17.55 -2.55 -23.23
CA PHE A 176 -16.85 -3.10 -22.08
C PHE A 176 -15.53 -3.73 -22.54
N ILE A 177 -14.41 -3.38 -21.89
CA ILE A 177 -13.06 -3.89 -22.23
C ILE A 177 -13.01 -5.42 -22.14
N ALA A 178 -13.80 -6.01 -21.23
CA ALA A 178 -13.97 -7.46 -21.12
C ALA A 178 -14.51 -8.08 -22.42
N ASP A 179 -15.42 -7.41 -23.11
CA ASP A 179 -16.00 -7.90 -24.36
C ASP A 179 -14.98 -7.88 -25.50
N VAL A 180 -14.11 -6.87 -25.55
CA VAL A 180 -13.02 -6.80 -26.53
C VAL A 180 -11.99 -7.90 -26.29
N VAL A 181 -11.63 -8.17 -25.04
CA VAL A 181 -10.68 -9.23 -24.67
C VAL A 181 -11.27 -10.62 -24.92
N VAL A 182 -12.53 -10.83 -24.55
CA VAL A 182 -13.25 -12.11 -24.78
C VAL A 182 -13.45 -12.35 -26.29
N GLN A 183 -13.78 -11.33 -27.07
CA GLN A 183 -13.84 -11.46 -28.53
C GLN A 183 -12.49 -11.78 -29.15
N ARG A 184 -11.40 -11.17 -28.66
CA ARG A 184 -10.04 -11.46 -29.13
C ARG A 184 -9.60 -12.89 -28.77
N GLN A 185 -9.96 -13.38 -27.58
CA GLN A 185 -9.71 -14.77 -27.18
C GLN A 185 -10.51 -15.76 -28.03
N ARG A 186 -11.80 -15.51 -28.26
CA ARG A 186 -12.65 -16.34 -29.13
C ARG A 186 -12.10 -16.41 -30.56
N ALA A 187 -11.66 -15.28 -31.11
CA ALA A 187 -11.03 -15.23 -32.44
C ALA A 187 -9.73 -16.07 -32.49
N MET A 188 -8.91 -16.01 -31.45
CA MET A 188 -7.68 -16.79 -31.35
C MET A 188 -7.95 -18.30 -31.28
N PHE A 189 -8.96 -18.74 -30.53
CA PHE A 189 -9.36 -20.15 -30.45
C PHE A 189 -9.93 -20.66 -31.79
N ILE A 190 -10.72 -19.86 -32.49
CA ILE A 190 -11.23 -20.23 -33.83
C ILE A 190 -10.08 -20.38 -34.83
N ALA A 191 -9.09 -19.47 -34.79
CA ALA A 191 -7.91 -19.55 -35.65
C ALA A 191 -7.06 -20.80 -35.36
N GLN A 192 -6.88 -21.15 -34.07
CA GLN A 192 -6.18 -22.36 -33.67
C GLN A 192 -6.93 -23.64 -34.07
N ALA A 193 -8.25 -23.66 -33.91
CA ALA A 193 -9.10 -24.78 -34.33
C ALA A 193 -9.02 -25.01 -35.86
N ARG A 194 -9.03 -23.94 -36.66
CA ARG A 194 -8.84 -24.01 -38.11
C ARG A 194 -7.47 -24.59 -38.49
N ARG A 195 -6.39 -24.12 -37.84
CA ARG A 195 -5.03 -24.66 -38.07
C ARG A 195 -4.93 -26.14 -37.71
N LYS A 196 -5.56 -26.57 -36.62
CA LYS A 196 -5.56 -27.99 -36.21
C LYS A 196 -6.37 -28.86 -37.18
N LYS A 197 -7.48 -28.35 -37.72
CA LYS A 197 -8.28 -29.03 -38.74
C LYS A 197 -7.49 -29.22 -40.04
N LEU A 198 -6.77 -28.19 -40.49
CA LEU A 198 -5.92 -28.25 -41.67
C LEU A 198 -4.79 -29.28 -41.50
N ARG A 199 -4.05 -29.26 -40.38
CA ARG A 199 -3.02 -30.27 -40.09
C ARG A 199 -3.57 -31.70 -40.04
N ARG A 200 -4.80 -31.87 -39.56
CA ARG A 200 -5.45 -33.19 -39.54
C ARG A 200 -5.83 -33.64 -40.95
N ALA A 201 -6.28 -32.72 -41.80
CA ALA A 201 -6.56 -33.00 -43.21
C ALA A 201 -5.27 -33.34 -43.99
N GLU A 202 -4.18 -32.61 -43.77
CA GLU A 202 -2.86 -32.90 -44.36
C GLU A 202 -2.33 -34.28 -43.95
N ARG A 203 -2.44 -34.66 -42.67
CA ARG A 203 -2.05 -36.00 -42.21
C ARG A 203 -2.91 -37.11 -42.79
N MET A 204 -4.21 -36.87 -42.96
CA MET A 204 -5.10 -37.83 -43.63
C MET A 204 -4.71 -37.95 -45.10
N ALA A 205 -4.46 -36.84 -45.80
CA ALA A 205 -4.03 -36.84 -47.20
C ALA A 205 -2.68 -37.55 -47.39
N ALA A 206 -1.72 -37.35 -46.48
CA ALA A 206 -0.44 -38.05 -46.51
C ALA A 206 -0.61 -39.58 -46.32
N ARG A 207 -1.51 -40.00 -45.43
CA ARG A 207 -1.81 -41.43 -45.21
C ARG A 207 -2.53 -42.07 -46.41
N TYR A 208 -3.26 -41.30 -47.20
CA TYR A 208 -3.87 -41.78 -48.46
C TYR A 208 -2.91 -41.70 -49.66
N ALA A 209 -1.72 -41.10 -49.50
CA ALA A 209 -0.73 -40.91 -50.56
C ALA A 209 0.47 -41.86 -50.46
N GLU A 210 0.58 -42.66 -49.40
CA GLU A 210 1.45 -43.85 -49.39
C GLU A 210 0.76 -44.93 -50.24
N PRO A 211 1.33 -45.30 -51.41
CA PRO A 211 0.87 -46.47 -52.13
C PRO A 211 1.30 -47.72 -51.35
N ASP A 212 0.44 -48.74 -51.33
CA ASP A 212 0.78 -50.09 -50.86
C ASP A 212 1.95 -50.63 -51.72
N GLU A 213 3.19 -50.32 -51.35
CA GLU A 213 4.35 -51.13 -51.69
C GLU A 213 4.41 -52.24 -50.64
N ASP A 214 3.77 -53.38 -50.93
CA ASP A 214 4.15 -54.74 -50.49
C ASP A 214 3.08 -55.75 -50.96
N GLU A 215 3.03 -56.05 -52.27
CA GLU A 215 2.58 -57.34 -52.82
C GLU A 215 3.45 -57.68 -54.04
N ASP A 216 4.55 -58.41 -53.80
CA ASP A 216 5.02 -59.58 -54.59
C ASP A 216 6.40 -60.09 -54.09
#